data_AF-A0A0D0CGV1-F1
#
_entry.id   AF-A0A0D0CGV1-F1
#
_cell.length_a   1.000
_cell.length_b   1.000
_cell.length_c   1.000
_cell.angle_alpha   90.00
_cell.angle_beta   90.00
_cell.angle_gamma   90.00
#
_symmetry.space_group_name_H-M   'P 1'
#
loop_
_entity.id
_entity.type
_entity.pdbx_description
1 polymer ?
#
loop_
_entity_poly.entity_id
_entity_poly.type
_entity_poly.pdbx_seq_one_letter_code
_entity_poly.pdbx_strand_id
1 'polypeptide(L)'
;MSRYQQTPSTLAELSQSFRPPLLCCSYSSMQTAGPSGATNGYGSPVGMQGRDRVTTEPGFAGLTMLQRVNHTWLEHANSSLPQKCRPRGKAIRPPALACQERDPSVEDIIMVASGGEQVVNLDVLVYPPMPSQSDIKYLDLPNCATFYDINKDSFRMVLSALDLYHQYKALPISTTVFNLLSDITTKLRVTYNLPSVSSPLCLASHEALPIQLLGFSNRGQINGAHRSVKMKPMHFELNMTVQDLLGNRAEYAPPKLTITRDQHFQLHVVIRQYPLKANVSLSEVYLGTDHVVRPHQCLSKCIYKIFSHDTDANLNVHALDEELMEDECEEGSDNTQDEQVLIIMMVWPFD
;
A
#
# COMPACT_ATOMS: atom_id res chain seq x y z
N MET A 1 -53.92 -31.49 4.31
CA MET A 1 -53.30 -31.54 5.65
C MET A 1 -51.83 -31.21 5.50
N SER A 2 -51.44 -30.11 6.11
CA SER A 2 -50.19 -29.36 5.92
C SER A 2 -48.94 -30.15 6.32
N ARG A 3 -47.91 -30.12 5.46
CA ARG A 3 -46.53 -30.44 5.85
C ARG A 3 -45.76 -29.14 5.94
N TYR A 4 -45.41 -28.77 7.16
CA TYR A 4 -44.46 -27.70 7.46
C TYR A 4 -43.08 -28.10 6.92
N GLN A 5 -42.54 -27.30 5.99
CA GLN A 5 -41.10 -27.26 5.71
C GLN A 5 -40.50 -26.20 6.64
N GLN A 6 -39.67 -26.64 7.59
CA GLN A 6 -38.80 -25.76 8.37
C GLN A 6 -37.50 -25.57 7.58
N THR A 7 -37.23 -24.35 7.15
CA THR A 7 -35.91 -23.87 6.74
C THR A 7 -35.10 -23.51 7.99
N PRO A 8 -33.84 -23.99 8.15
CA PRO A 8 -32.93 -23.37 9.10
C PRO A 8 -32.23 -22.18 8.44
N SER A 9 -32.62 -20.99 8.90
CA SER A 9 -31.93 -19.72 8.73
C SER A 9 -31.00 -19.50 9.91
N THR A 10 -29.67 -19.56 9.72
CA THR A 10 -28.69 -18.87 10.57
C THR A 10 -27.31 -18.89 9.90
N LEU A 11 -26.98 -17.76 9.27
CA LEU A 11 -25.66 -17.39 8.76
C LEU A 11 -24.89 -16.70 9.91
N ALA A 12 -24.62 -17.43 10.98
CA ALA A 12 -23.98 -16.88 12.18
C ALA A 12 -23.11 -17.93 12.87
N GLU A 13 -22.14 -18.51 12.15
CA GLU A 13 -21.16 -19.44 12.76
C GLU A 13 -19.94 -19.68 11.85
N LEU A 14 -19.24 -18.63 11.42
CA LEU A 14 -17.93 -18.76 10.77
C LEU A 14 -17.00 -17.61 11.20
N SER A 15 -16.67 -17.54 12.48
CA SER A 15 -15.54 -16.76 13.01
C SER A 15 -14.66 -17.64 13.89
N GLN A 16 -13.94 -18.57 13.26
CA GLN A 16 -12.90 -19.34 13.94
C GLN A 16 -11.57 -18.56 13.88
N SER A 17 -11.21 -17.97 15.03
CA SER A 17 -9.87 -17.97 15.64
C SER A 17 -8.67 -18.11 14.68
N PHE A 18 -8.10 -16.99 14.25
CA PHE A 18 -6.73 -16.93 13.75
C PHE A 18 -5.76 -16.70 14.93
N ARG A 19 -4.88 -17.68 15.20
CA ARG A 19 -3.67 -17.45 16.00
C ARG A 19 -2.53 -17.10 15.03
N PRO A 20 -1.72 -16.05 15.28
CA PRO A 20 -0.56 -15.75 14.45
C PRO A 20 0.56 -16.79 14.67
N PRO A 21 1.31 -17.18 13.63
CA PRO A 21 2.49 -18.03 13.77
C PRO A 21 3.66 -17.24 14.38
N LEU A 22 4.46 -17.94 15.19
CA LEU A 22 5.68 -17.43 15.82
C LEU A 22 6.74 -17.07 14.77
N LEU A 23 7.32 -15.87 14.92
CA LEU A 23 8.38 -15.30 14.09
C LEU A 23 9.66 -16.14 14.15
N CYS A 24 10.12 -16.63 12.98
CA CYS A 24 11.50 -17.10 12.80
C CYS A 24 12.39 -15.93 12.35
N CYS A 25 13.58 -15.84 12.95
CA CYS A 25 14.55 -14.76 12.79
C CYS A 25 15.00 -14.53 11.33
N SER A 26 15.04 -13.26 10.91
CA SER A 26 15.55 -12.83 9.61
C SER A 26 17.07 -12.73 9.59
N TYR A 27 17.68 -13.31 8.56
CA TYR A 27 19.10 -13.18 8.22
C TYR A 27 19.37 -11.78 7.65
N SER A 28 20.31 -11.04 8.28
CA SER A 28 20.77 -9.73 7.81
C SER A 28 21.60 -9.88 6.53
N SER A 29 21.15 -9.31 5.41
CA SER A 29 21.96 -9.14 4.21
C SER A 29 22.62 -7.75 4.20
N MET A 30 23.95 -7.71 4.13
CA MET A 30 24.72 -6.46 3.99
C MET A 30 24.53 -5.86 2.59
N GLN A 31 24.16 -4.57 2.53
CA GLN A 31 24.15 -3.78 1.30
C GLN A 31 25.48 -3.03 1.13
N THR A 32 26.10 -3.17 -0.04
CA THR A 32 27.25 -2.37 -0.48
C THR A 32 26.76 -1.17 -1.29
N ALA A 33 26.93 0.04 -0.78
CA ALA A 33 26.71 1.28 -1.51
C ALA A 33 27.88 1.55 -2.49
N GLY A 34 27.56 1.83 -3.75
CA GLY A 34 28.51 2.35 -4.75
C GLY A 34 28.22 3.82 -5.04
N PRO A 35 29.23 4.68 -5.28
CA PRO A 35 29.02 6.09 -5.57
C PRO A 35 28.61 6.29 -7.04
N SER A 36 27.49 6.98 -7.26
CA SER A 36 27.08 7.49 -8.58
C SER A 36 27.60 8.91 -8.77
N GLY A 37 28.55 9.09 -9.69
CA GLY A 37 28.93 10.39 -10.23
C GLY A 37 28.23 10.62 -11.57
N ALA A 38 27.44 11.69 -11.67
CA ALA A 38 26.91 12.20 -12.93
C ALA A 38 27.22 13.69 -13.02
N THR A 39 28.07 14.08 -13.97
CA THR A 39 28.33 15.48 -14.34
C THR A 39 27.78 15.74 -15.74
N ASN A 40 26.93 16.76 -15.83
CA ASN A 40 26.35 17.27 -17.07
C ASN A 40 27.41 17.94 -17.95
N GLY A 41 27.42 17.60 -19.24
CA GLY A 41 28.22 18.27 -20.26
C GLY A 41 27.45 19.42 -20.92
N TYR A 42 28.03 20.62 -20.91
CA TYR A 42 27.78 21.68 -21.89
C TYR A 42 29.12 22.32 -22.28
N GLY A 43 29.34 22.48 -23.58
CA GLY A 43 30.66 22.73 -24.17
C GLY A 43 31.11 24.19 -24.25
N SER A 44 32.40 24.35 -24.57
CA SER A 44 32.96 25.28 -25.57
C SER A 44 34.47 25.04 -25.73
N PRO A 45 35.05 25.22 -26.93
CA PRO A 45 36.47 25.00 -27.18
C PRO A 45 37.26 26.31 -27.09
N VAL A 46 38.31 26.35 -26.28
CA VAL A 46 39.37 27.37 -26.36
C VAL A 46 40.71 26.67 -26.09
N GLY A 47 41.67 26.89 -26.99
CA GLY A 47 42.96 26.21 -26.98
C GLY A 47 44.03 26.83 -26.09
N MET A 48 45.24 26.34 -26.36
CA MET A 48 46.58 26.78 -25.95
C MET A 48 47.16 26.24 -24.63
N GLN A 49 48.27 25.53 -24.84
CA GLN A 49 49.53 25.58 -24.10
C GLN A 49 49.64 24.96 -22.70
N GLY A 50 50.31 23.81 -22.70
CA GLY A 50 51.42 23.45 -21.81
C GLY A 50 51.46 23.99 -20.38
N ARG A 51 51.33 23.07 -19.42
CA ARG A 51 52.07 23.15 -18.15
C ARG A 51 52.20 21.77 -17.48
N ASP A 52 53.46 21.39 -17.35
CA ASP A 52 54.15 20.74 -16.24
C ASP A 52 53.42 19.71 -15.37
N ARG A 53 53.94 18.49 -15.54
CA ARG A 53 53.99 17.38 -14.59
C ARG A 53 54.41 17.88 -13.21
N VAL A 54 53.53 17.77 -12.22
CA VAL A 54 53.89 17.80 -10.79
C VAL A 54 53.59 16.44 -10.18
N THR A 55 54.65 15.85 -9.66
CA THR A 55 54.75 14.63 -8.88
C THR A 55 54.14 14.78 -7.48
N THR A 56 53.51 13.69 -7.03
CA THR A 56 53.37 13.22 -5.63
C THR A 56 52.75 14.15 -4.58
N GLU A 57 51.50 13.84 -4.22
CA GLU A 57 51.09 13.81 -2.81
C GLU A 57 50.61 12.39 -2.43
N PRO A 58 51.12 11.79 -1.35
CA PRO A 58 50.60 10.55 -0.79
C PRO A 58 49.49 10.89 0.22
N GLY A 59 48.25 10.96 -0.26
CA GLY A 59 47.12 11.41 0.54
C GLY A 59 45.87 10.56 0.37
N PHE A 60 46.00 9.24 0.28
CA PHE A 60 44.85 8.35 0.47
C PHE A 60 45.03 7.52 1.74
N ALA A 61 44.16 7.79 2.71
CA ALA A 61 43.98 7.00 3.90
C ALA A 61 43.91 5.52 3.53
N GLY A 62 44.74 4.72 4.20
CA GLY A 62 44.96 3.32 3.86
C GLY A 62 43.65 2.56 3.73
N LEU A 63 43.47 1.92 2.59
CA LEU A 63 42.48 0.87 2.40
C LEU A 63 42.47 -0.02 3.65
N THR A 64 41.28 -0.19 4.21
CA THR A 64 41.06 -1.07 5.37
C THR A 64 41.64 -2.46 5.08
N MET A 65 42.05 -3.19 6.11
CA MET A 65 42.69 -4.51 5.93
C MET A 65 41.82 -5.44 5.04
N LEU A 66 40.50 -5.36 5.16
CA LEU A 66 39.51 -6.05 4.33
C LEU A 66 39.54 -5.63 2.86
N GLN A 67 39.68 -4.34 2.55
CA GLN A 67 39.82 -3.85 1.18
C GLN A 67 41.13 -4.31 0.53
N ARG A 68 42.23 -4.39 1.31
CA ARG A 68 43.49 -4.97 0.81
C ARG A 68 43.34 -6.45 0.53
N VAL A 69 42.74 -7.22 1.42
CA VAL A 69 42.50 -8.66 1.21
C VAL A 69 41.64 -8.89 -0.03
N ASN A 70 40.56 -8.12 -0.21
CA ASN A 70 39.71 -8.21 -1.39
C ASN A 70 40.45 -7.83 -2.68
N HIS A 71 41.30 -6.79 -2.65
CA HIS A 71 42.13 -6.42 -3.79
C HIS A 71 43.12 -7.54 -4.15
N THR A 72 43.79 -8.10 -3.15
CA THR A 72 44.75 -9.20 -3.35
C THR A 72 44.06 -10.44 -3.91
N TRP A 73 42.84 -10.74 -3.45
CA TRP A 73 42.00 -11.82 -3.98
C TRP A 73 41.59 -11.58 -5.44
N LEU A 74 41.19 -10.36 -5.78
CA LEU A 74 40.83 -9.99 -7.16
C LEU A 74 42.03 -10.09 -8.10
N GLU A 75 43.21 -9.65 -7.66
CA GLU A 75 44.44 -9.78 -8.43
C GLU A 75 44.88 -11.23 -8.59
N HIS A 76 44.77 -12.05 -7.53
CA HIS A 76 45.04 -13.49 -7.62
C HIS A 76 44.05 -14.20 -8.55
N ALA A 77 42.77 -13.87 -8.50
CA ALA A 77 41.76 -14.44 -9.40
C ALA A 77 42.03 -14.05 -10.86
N ASN A 78 42.46 -12.81 -11.12
CA ASN A 78 42.81 -12.36 -12.47
C ASN A 78 44.12 -12.98 -13.00
N SER A 79 45.09 -13.27 -12.13
CA SER A 79 46.40 -13.83 -12.51
C SER A 79 46.40 -15.36 -12.61
N SER A 80 45.45 -16.05 -11.99
CA SER A 80 45.31 -17.51 -12.05
C SER A 80 44.35 -18.02 -13.13
N LEU A 81 43.62 -17.13 -13.80
CA LEU A 81 42.78 -17.50 -14.93
C LEU A 81 43.58 -17.48 -16.25
N PRO A 82 43.81 -18.64 -16.90
CA PRO A 82 44.49 -18.66 -18.19
C PRO A 82 43.67 -17.87 -19.22
N GLN A 83 44.24 -16.77 -19.74
CA GLN A 83 43.72 -15.97 -20.86
C GLN A 83 43.77 -16.72 -22.20
N LYS A 84 43.40 -18.00 -22.22
CA LYS A 84 43.17 -18.70 -23.48
C LYS A 84 41.76 -18.36 -23.94
N CYS A 85 41.67 -17.48 -24.93
CA CYS A 85 40.53 -17.29 -25.83
C CYS A 85 40.22 -18.60 -26.56
N ARG A 86 39.75 -19.62 -25.83
CA ARG A 86 39.08 -20.76 -26.44
C ARG A 86 37.72 -20.26 -26.91
N PRO A 87 37.25 -20.65 -28.11
CA PRO A 87 35.88 -20.38 -28.51
C PRO A 87 34.98 -20.93 -27.40
N ARG A 88 34.24 -20.04 -26.72
CA ARG A 88 33.25 -20.44 -25.72
C ARG A 88 32.32 -21.44 -26.41
N GLY A 89 32.39 -22.70 -26.00
CA GLY A 89 31.40 -23.69 -26.40
C GLY A 89 30.01 -23.16 -26.08
N LYS A 90 29.01 -23.55 -26.87
CA LYS A 90 27.61 -23.21 -26.58
C LYS A 90 27.34 -23.58 -25.12
N ALA A 91 27.01 -22.59 -24.30
CA ALA A 91 26.65 -22.85 -22.91
C ALA A 91 25.53 -23.88 -22.92
N ILE A 92 25.78 -25.05 -22.33
CA ILE A 92 24.74 -26.03 -22.08
C ILE A 92 23.79 -25.32 -21.14
N ARG A 93 22.57 -25.03 -21.62
CA ARG A 93 21.53 -24.46 -20.78
C ARG A 93 21.37 -25.41 -19.59
N PRO A 94 21.56 -24.97 -18.35
CA PRO A 94 21.31 -25.82 -17.20
C PRO A 94 19.86 -26.33 -17.32
N PRO A 95 19.58 -27.58 -16.94
CA PRO A 95 18.21 -28.08 -16.91
C PRO A 95 17.38 -27.09 -16.11
N ALA A 96 16.44 -26.41 -16.78
CA ALA A 96 15.56 -25.47 -16.13
C ALA A 96 14.78 -26.25 -15.09
N LEU A 97 14.90 -25.87 -13.82
CA LEU A 97 14.06 -26.43 -12.78
C LEU A 97 12.61 -26.22 -13.22
N ALA A 98 11.92 -27.33 -13.47
CA ALA A 98 10.60 -27.36 -14.07
C ALA A 98 9.57 -26.82 -13.08
N CYS A 99 9.42 -25.50 -13.05
CA CYS A 99 8.19 -24.79 -12.72
C CYS A 99 8.47 -23.32 -13.02
N GLN A 100 8.39 -22.93 -14.30
CA GLN A 100 8.09 -21.53 -14.57
C GLN A 100 6.69 -21.31 -14.00
N GLU A 101 6.59 -20.63 -12.86
CA GLU A 101 5.32 -20.12 -12.37
C GLU A 101 4.68 -19.38 -13.54
N ARG A 102 3.52 -19.88 -13.99
CA ARG A 102 2.77 -19.25 -15.06
C ARG A 102 2.40 -17.86 -14.56
N ASP A 103 2.73 -16.84 -15.33
CA ASP A 103 2.31 -15.48 -15.04
C ASP A 103 0.78 -15.48 -14.86
N PRO A 104 0.25 -14.92 -13.75
CA PRO A 104 -1.19 -14.93 -13.49
C PRO A 104 -1.92 -14.18 -14.60
N SER A 105 -3.08 -14.69 -15.00
CA SER A 105 -3.94 -14.05 -16.00
C SER A 105 -5.34 -13.80 -15.46
N VAL A 106 -6.02 -12.79 -16.01
CA VAL A 106 -7.39 -12.42 -15.60
C VAL A 106 -8.36 -13.56 -15.87
N GLU A 107 -8.10 -14.36 -16.90
CA GLU A 107 -8.88 -15.52 -17.25
C GLU A 107 -8.80 -16.62 -16.17
N ASP A 108 -7.69 -16.71 -15.43
CA ASP A 108 -7.48 -17.74 -14.42
C ASP A 108 -8.30 -17.49 -13.13
N ILE A 109 -8.79 -16.25 -12.92
CA ILE A 109 -9.57 -15.87 -11.72
C ILE A 109 -11.09 -15.85 -11.95
N ILE A 110 -11.54 -15.93 -13.21
CA ILE A 110 -12.96 -15.98 -13.55
C ILE A 110 -13.43 -17.43 -13.44
N MET A 111 -14.29 -17.67 -12.47
CA MET A 111 -14.92 -18.97 -12.23
C MET A 111 -16.34 -18.96 -12.77
N VAL A 112 -16.91 -20.15 -12.97
CA VAL A 112 -18.31 -20.32 -13.33
C VAL A 112 -19.04 -20.97 -12.14
N ALA A 113 -19.98 -20.25 -11.55
CA ALA A 113 -20.83 -20.76 -10.48
C ALA A 113 -21.75 -21.88 -10.99
N SER A 114 -22.38 -22.65 -10.08
CA SER A 114 -23.26 -23.77 -10.46
C SER A 114 -24.44 -23.38 -11.37
N GLY A 115 -24.84 -22.10 -11.38
CA GLY A 115 -25.87 -21.55 -12.25
C GLY A 115 -25.39 -21.08 -13.63
N GLY A 116 -24.10 -21.23 -13.96
CA GLY A 116 -23.51 -20.74 -15.21
C GLY A 116 -23.08 -19.27 -15.17
N GLU A 117 -23.31 -18.57 -14.06
CA GLU A 117 -22.89 -17.18 -13.86
C GLU A 117 -21.37 -17.08 -13.65
N GLN A 118 -20.74 -16.09 -14.27
CA GLN A 118 -19.33 -15.81 -14.09
C GLN A 118 -19.09 -15.04 -12.78
N VAL A 119 -18.19 -15.56 -11.95
CA VAL A 119 -17.90 -15.05 -10.61
C VAL A 119 -16.40 -14.93 -10.39
N VAL A 120 -16.00 -14.07 -9.45
CA VAL A 120 -14.60 -13.85 -9.06
C VAL A 120 -14.48 -13.83 -7.54
N ASN A 121 -13.35 -14.29 -7.00
CA ASN A 121 -13.01 -14.01 -5.60
C ASN A 121 -12.35 -12.62 -5.55
N LEU A 122 -12.91 -11.72 -4.75
CA LEU A 122 -12.51 -10.32 -4.70
C LEU A 122 -12.00 -9.95 -3.31
N ASP A 123 -10.81 -9.39 -3.27
CA ASP A 123 -10.22 -8.72 -2.12
C ASP A 123 -10.31 -7.21 -2.32
N VAL A 124 -10.96 -6.48 -1.42
CA VAL A 124 -11.00 -5.01 -1.48
C VAL A 124 -10.16 -4.44 -0.34
N LEU A 125 -9.13 -3.67 -0.71
CA LEU A 125 -8.23 -2.98 0.21
C LEU A 125 -8.62 -1.51 0.27
N VAL A 126 -9.10 -1.06 1.43
CA VAL A 126 -9.50 0.33 1.68
C VAL A 126 -8.33 1.09 2.29
N TYR A 127 -7.76 2.01 1.53
CA TYR A 127 -6.70 2.89 2.00
C TYR A 127 -7.29 4.00 2.88
N PRO A 128 -6.63 4.33 4.01
CA PRO A 128 -6.93 5.54 4.77
C PRO A 128 -6.83 6.79 3.88
N PRO A 129 -7.51 7.90 4.25
CA PRO A 129 -7.37 9.16 3.53
C PRO A 129 -5.93 9.66 3.60
N MET A 130 -5.45 10.20 2.48
CA MET A 130 -4.12 10.82 2.41
C MET A 130 -4.05 12.02 3.37
N PRO A 131 -2.99 12.16 4.20
CA PRO A 131 -2.82 13.32 5.06
C PRO A 131 -2.77 14.65 4.30
N SER A 132 -2.87 15.76 5.03
CA SER A 132 -2.81 17.09 4.42
C SER A 132 -1.45 17.36 3.78
N GLN A 133 -1.37 18.29 2.82
CA GLN A 133 -0.09 18.63 2.17
C GLN A 133 0.95 19.18 3.16
N SER A 134 0.52 19.81 4.26
CA SER A 134 1.41 20.22 5.36
C SER A 134 1.98 19.00 6.08
N ASP A 135 1.14 18.03 6.45
CA ASP A 135 1.58 16.82 7.13
C ASP A 135 2.51 15.97 6.26
N ILE A 136 2.18 15.84 4.98
CA ILE A 136 3.01 15.11 4.00
C ILE A 136 4.42 15.69 3.96
N LYS A 137 4.55 17.01 3.93
CA LYS A 137 5.86 17.68 3.92
C LYS A 137 6.57 17.59 5.26
N TYR A 138 5.84 17.76 6.36
CA TYR A 138 6.40 17.78 7.71
C TYR A 138 6.94 16.39 8.11
N LEU A 139 6.18 15.33 7.81
CA LEU A 139 6.49 13.95 8.20
C LEU A 139 7.25 13.17 7.11
N ASP A 140 7.55 13.81 5.97
CA ASP A 140 8.14 13.21 4.77
C ASP A 140 7.37 11.98 4.27
N LEU A 141 6.05 12.13 4.12
CA LEU A 141 5.17 11.06 3.68
C LEU A 141 5.08 11.01 2.14
N PRO A 142 4.65 9.87 1.58
CA PRO A 142 4.29 9.80 0.17
C PRO A 142 3.19 10.79 -0.19
N ASN A 143 3.34 11.44 -1.34
CA ASN A 143 2.34 12.36 -1.87
C ASN A 143 1.20 11.68 -2.64
N CYS A 144 1.15 10.34 -2.64
CA CYS A 144 0.16 9.54 -3.33
C CYS A 144 0.06 8.14 -2.70
N ALA A 145 -1.03 7.43 -3.00
CA ALA A 145 -1.21 6.07 -2.51
C ALA A 145 -0.18 5.14 -3.18
N THR A 146 0.47 4.32 -2.37
CA THR A 146 1.48 3.36 -2.84
C THR A 146 0.90 1.96 -2.84
N PHE A 147 1.17 1.21 -3.91
CA PHE A 147 0.94 -0.22 -3.93
C PHE A 147 2.16 -0.91 -3.29
N TYR A 148 1.89 -1.77 -2.32
CA TYR A 148 2.90 -2.50 -1.55
C TYR A 148 2.97 -3.93 -2.05
N ASP A 149 4.03 -4.32 -2.74
CA ASP A 149 4.25 -5.69 -3.22
C ASP A 149 5.09 -6.50 -2.21
N ILE A 150 6.16 -5.88 -1.71
CA ILE A 150 7.08 -6.48 -0.74
C ILE A 150 6.40 -6.61 0.62
N ASN A 151 5.77 -5.53 1.09
CA ASN A 151 5.16 -5.46 2.42
C ASN A 151 3.64 -5.68 2.41
N LYS A 152 3.13 -6.34 1.37
CA LYS A 152 1.68 -6.53 1.15
C LYS A 152 0.96 -7.24 2.29
N ASP A 153 1.58 -8.27 2.88
CA ASP A 153 0.95 -9.08 3.92
C ASP A 153 0.86 -8.30 5.23
N SER A 154 1.94 -7.59 5.58
CA SER A 154 2.00 -6.65 6.70
C SER A 154 0.96 -5.54 6.57
N PHE A 155 0.88 -4.92 5.39
CA PHE A 155 -0.08 -3.86 5.12
C PHE A 155 -1.52 -4.38 5.21
N ARG A 156 -1.80 -5.55 4.60
CA ARG A 156 -3.10 -6.22 4.69
C ARG A 156 -3.47 -6.57 6.12
N MET A 157 -2.53 -7.00 6.95
CA MET A 157 -2.77 -7.30 8.36
C MET A 157 -3.23 -6.04 9.12
N VAL A 158 -2.56 -4.91 8.92
CA VAL A 158 -2.96 -3.62 9.52
C VAL A 158 -4.34 -3.19 9.02
N LEU A 159 -4.60 -3.27 7.70
CA LEU A 159 -5.92 -2.97 7.16
C LEU A 159 -7.01 -3.90 7.72
N SER A 160 -6.70 -5.18 7.90
CA SER A 160 -7.65 -6.14 8.48
C SER A 160 -7.94 -5.86 9.95
N ALA A 161 -6.94 -5.47 10.74
CA ALA A 161 -7.13 -5.09 12.15
C ALA A 161 -7.98 -3.81 12.30
N LEU A 162 -8.05 -3.01 11.23
CA LEU A 162 -8.85 -1.80 11.14
C LEU A 162 -10.19 -2.01 10.42
N ASP A 163 -10.60 -3.23 10.09
CA ASP A 163 -11.81 -3.47 9.26
C ASP A 163 -11.80 -2.73 7.90
N LEU A 164 -10.61 -2.43 7.37
CA LEU A 164 -10.36 -1.79 6.07
C LEU A 164 -10.03 -2.81 4.96
N TYR A 165 -10.11 -4.11 5.25
CA TYR A 165 -9.92 -5.19 4.31
C TYR A 165 -11.17 -6.04 4.22
N HIS A 166 -11.72 -6.20 3.01
CA HIS A 166 -12.96 -6.94 2.79
C HIS A 166 -12.76 -8.03 1.74
N GLN A 167 -13.25 -9.23 2.03
CA GLN A 167 -13.21 -10.36 1.11
C GLN A 167 -14.62 -10.72 0.65
N TYR A 168 -14.79 -10.93 -0.65
CA TYR A 168 -16.02 -11.41 -1.27
C TYR A 168 -15.70 -12.70 -2.03
N LYS A 169 -16.37 -13.79 -1.65
CA LYS A 169 -16.21 -15.09 -2.31
C LYS A 169 -17.27 -15.24 -3.39
N ALA A 170 -16.86 -15.70 -4.58
CA ALA A 170 -17.75 -15.94 -5.72
C ALA A 170 -18.68 -14.73 -6.04
N LEU A 171 -18.11 -13.52 -6.08
CA LEU A 171 -18.84 -12.30 -6.44
C LEU A 171 -19.16 -12.31 -7.95
N PRO A 172 -20.42 -12.10 -8.36
CA PRO A 172 -20.76 -11.95 -9.77
C PRO A 172 -19.99 -10.82 -10.44
N ILE A 173 -19.37 -11.08 -11.59
CA ILE A 173 -18.61 -10.04 -12.31
C ILE A 173 -19.54 -8.94 -12.88
N SER A 174 -20.83 -9.22 -12.99
CA SER A 174 -21.90 -8.28 -13.34
C SER A 174 -22.22 -7.28 -12.22
N THR A 175 -21.69 -7.48 -11.01
CA THR A 175 -21.88 -6.56 -9.88
C THR A 175 -21.33 -5.18 -10.23
N THR A 176 -22.15 -4.13 -10.03
CA THR A 176 -21.70 -2.76 -10.27
C THR A 176 -20.70 -2.32 -9.19
N VAL A 177 -19.69 -1.55 -9.60
CA VAL A 177 -18.71 -0.95 -8.69
C VAL A 177 -19.41 -0.07 -7.66
N PHE A 178 -20.43 0.68 -8.07
CA PHE A 178 -21.24 1.48 -7.15
C PHE A 178 -21.85 0.65 -6.01
N ASN A 179 -22.49 -0.48 -6.32
CA ASN A 179 -23.12 -1.33 -5.29
C ASN A 179 -22.08 -1.90 -4.34
N LEU A 180 -20.94 -2.34 -4.87
CA LEU A 180 -19.82 -2.83 -4.07
C LEU A 180 -19.28 -1.75 -3.12
N LEU A 181 -18.99 -0.56 -3.63
CA LEU A 181 -18.48 0.55 -2.81
C LEU A 181 -19.52 1.06 -1.79
N SER A 182 -20.81 0.98 -2.12
CA SER A 182 -21.90 1.32 -1.21
C SER A 182 -22.00 0.33 -0.04
N ASP A 183 -21.87 -0.97 -0.31
CA ASP A 183 -21.81 -2.02 0.73
C ASP A 183 -20.61 -1.80 1.68
N ILE A 184 -19.42 -1.57 1.12
CA ILE A 184 -18.21 -1.27 1.90
C ILE A 184 -18.41 0.00 2.75
N THR A 185 -18.94 1.07 2.16
CA THR A 185 -19.22 2.31 2.90
C THR A 185 -20.16 2.07 4.08
N THR A 186 -21.17 1.21 3.90
CA THR A 186 -22.11 0.85 4.97
C THR A 186 -21.41 0.10 6.10
N LYS A 187 -20.51 -0.83 5.79
CA LYS A 187 -19.68 -1.54 6.79
C LYS A 187 -18.76 -0.59 7.54
N LEU A 188 -18.06 0.29 6.82
CA LEU A 188 -17.13 1.25 7.42
C LEU A 188 -17.83 2.24 8.37
N ARG A 189 -19.08 2.62 8.10
CA ARG A 189 -19.85 3.52 8.98
C ARG A 189 -20.15 2.94 10.36
N VAL A 190 -19.97 1.65 10.57
CA VAL A 190 -20.10 1.02 11.90
C VAL A 190 -18.92 1.42 12.80
N THR A 191 -17.72 1.46 12.24
CA THR A 191 -16.47 1.69 12.99
C THR A 191 -15.97 3.13 12.88
N TYR A 192 -16.24 3.78 11.75
CA TYR A 192 -15.68 5.07 11.38
C TYR A 192 -16.74 6.16 11.28
N ASN A 193 -16.39 7.35 11.77
CA ASN A 193 -17.17 8.55 11.50
C ASN A 193 -16.82 9.10 10.12
N LEU A 194 -17.45 8.53 9.08
CA LEU A 194 -17.32 8.99 7.70
C LEU A 194 -18.34 10.11 7.44
N PRO A 195 -17.91 11.36 7.24
CA PRO A 195 -18.85 12.44 6.96
C PRO A 195 -19.62 12.11 5.68
N SER A 196 -20.94 12.33 5.73
CA SER A 196 -21.71 12.32 4.49
C SER A 196 -21.25 13.54 3.68
N VAL A 197 -20.85 13.33 2.44
CA VAL A 197 -20.54 14.43 1.52
C VAL A 197 -21.86 15.17 1.27
N SER A 198 -22.14 16.19 2.08
CA SER A 198 -23.27 17.08 1.89
C SER A 198 -22.99 17.91 0.64
N SER A 199 -23.33 17.37 -0.52
CA SER A 199 -23.11 18.09 -1.77
C SER A 199 -24.16 19.18 -1.92
N PRO A 200 -23.79 20.47 -2.09
CA PRO A 200 -24.77 21.55 -2.15
C PRO A 200 -25.66 21.47 -3.39
N LEU A 201 -25.14 21.06 -4.55
CA LEU A 201 -25.89 21.08 -5.82
C LEU A 201 -25.27 20.08 -6.81
N CYS A 202 -25.99 19.00 -7.13
CA CYS A 202 -25.80 18.19 -8.35
C CYS A 202 -24.50 17.36 -8.51
N LEU A 203 -24.15 16.49 -7.55
CA LEU A 203 -23.23 15.37 -7.84
C LEU A 203 -24.05 14.09 -8.07
N ALA A 204 -23.63 13.27 -9.03
CA ALA A 204 -24.27 11.97 -9.26
C ALA A 204 -24.11 11.09 -8.00
N SER A 205 -25.08 10.22 -7.69
CA SER A 205 -25.11 9.49 -6.41
C SER A 205 -23.84 8.67 -6.11
N HIS A 206 -23.13 8.22 -7.16
CA HIS A 206 -21.87 7.49 -7.03
C HIS A 206 -20.67 8.38 -6.67
N GLU A 207 -20.71 9.67 -7.02
CA GLU A 207 -19.69 10.66 -6.66
C GLU A 207 -19.82 11.15 -5.22
N ALA A 208 -20.98 10.92 -4.60
CA ALA A 208 -21.24 11.26 -3.20
C ALA A 208 -20.69 10.23 -2.20
N LEU A 209 -20.16 9.09 -2.68
CA LEU A 209 -19.56 8.09 -1.80
C LEU A 209 -18.30 8.66 -1.10
N PRO A 210 -18.10 8.35 0.20
CA PRO A 210 -16.93 8.80 0.96
C PRO A 210 -15.66 8.02 0.60
N ILE A 211 -15.77 7.01 -0.26
CA ILE A 211 -14.65 6.24 -0.80
C ILE A 211 -14.56 6.42 -2.31
N GLN A 212 -13.35 6.29 -2.85
CA GLN A 212 -13.05 6.43 -4.27
C GLN A 212 -12.20 5.26 -4.75
N LEU A 213 -12.41 4.86 -6.00
CA LEU A 213 -11.60 3.84 -6.65
C LEU A 213 -10.16 4.33 -6.88
N LEU A 214 -9.17 3.49 -6.61
CA LEU A 214 -7.78 3.73 -6.96
C LEU A 214 -7.43 2.97 -8.24
N GLY A 215 -6.71 3.63 -9.15
CA GLY A 215 -6.11 3.01 -10.33
C GLY A 215 -4.60 3.16 -10.33
N PHE A 216 -3.92 2.20 -10.94
CA PHE A 216 -2.48 2.22 -11.15
C PHE A 216 -2.10 3.36 -12.10
N SER A 217 -1.16 4.20 -11.66
CA SER A 217 -0.50 5.12 -12.57
C SER A 217 0.56 4.38 -13.39
N ASN A 218 0.85 4.88 -14.60
CA ASN A 218 1.87 4.32 -15.49
C ASN A 218 1.76 2.79 -15.69
N ARG A 219 0.54 2.26 -15.77
CA ARG A 219 0.28 0.82 -15.98
C ARG A 219 0.89 -0.11 -14.92
N GLY A 220 1.02 0.38 -13.68
CA GLY A 220 1.62 -0.40 -12.59
C GLY A 220 3.14 -0.54 -12.69
N GLN A 221 3.78 0.21 -13.59
CA GLN A 221 5.23 0.22 -13.64
C GLN A 221 5.82 1.04 -12.49
N ILE A 222 6.88 0.50 -11.90
CA ILE A 222 7.68 1.18 -10.90
C ILE A 222 8.22 2.49 -11.49
N ASN A 223 8.05 3.61 -10.77
CA ASN A 223 8.50 4.92 -11.22
C ASN A 223 9.24 5.68 -10.10
N GLY A 224 10.26 6.44 -10.48
CA GLY A 224 10.96 7.39 -9.63
C GLY A 224 12.02 6.78 -8.72
N ALA A 225 12.58 7.63 -7.85
CA ALA A 225 13.67 7.28 -6.93
C ALA A 225 13.28 6.20 -5.91
N HIS A 226 12.02 6.21 -5.44
CA HIS A 226 11.52 5.36 -4.36
C HIS A 226 11.08 3.96 -4.80
N ARG A 227 11.28 3.61 -6.08
CA ARG A 227 11.03 2.26 -6.65
C ARG A 227 9.68 1.64 -6.29
N SER A 228 8.65 2.46 -6.10
CA SER A 228 7.32 2.00 -5.68
C SER A 228 6.30 2.21 -6.79
N VAL A 229 5.28 1.35 -6.84
CA VAL A 229 4.17 1.48 -7.78
C VAL A 229 3.15 2.47 -7.19
N LYS A 230 2.80 3.49 -7.96
CA LYS A 230 1.91 4.57 -7.52
C LYS A 230 0.49 4.36 -8.01
N MET A 231 -0.47 4.64 -7.14
CA MET A 231 -1.89 4.66 -7.46
C MET A 231 -2.44 6.08 -7.33
N LYS A 232 -3.47 6.39 -8.12
CA LYS A 232 -4.18 7.67 -8.06
C LYS A 232 -5.69 7.42 -7.96
N PRO A 233 -6.44 8.33 -7.33
CA PRO A 233 -7.89 8.29 -7.37
C PRO A 233 -8.37 8.38 -8.82
N MET A 234 -9.33 7.53 -9.17
CA MET A 234 -9.95 7.48 -10.49
C MET A 234 -11.45 7.73 -10.38
N HIS A 235 -12.02 8.22 -11.48
CA HIS A 235 -13.47 8.28 -11.63
C HIS A 235 -13.97 6.96 -12.19
N PHE A 236 -15.17 6.55 -11.77
CA PHE A 236 -15.86 5.39 -12.30
C PHE A 236 -17.29 5.79 -12.67
N GLU A 237 -17.83 5.16 -13.70
CA GLU A 237 -19.21 5.40 -14.14
C GLU A 237 -20.20 4.61 -13.28
N LEU A 238 -21.43 5.11 -13.13
CA LEU A 238 -22.47 4.45 -12.32
C LEU A 238 -22.73 2.99 -12.74
N ASN A 239 -22.66 2.72 -14.05
CA ASN A 239 -22.94 1.41 -14.64
C ASN A 239 -21.67 0.54 -14.77
N MET A 240 -20.51 1.04 -14.33
CA MET A 240 -19.27 0.27 -14.37
C MET A 240 -19.40 -0.96 -13.48
N THR A 241 -19.04 -2.12 -14.02
CA THR A 241 -19.10 -3.42 -13.36
C THR A 241 -17.71 -3.93 -13.00
N VAL A 242 -17.65 -4.99 -12.17
CA VAL A 242 -16.39 -5.70 -11.90
C VAL A 242 -15.79 -6.26 -13.19
N GLN A 243 -16.62 -6.70 -14.14
CA GLN A 243 -16.16 -7.14 -15.46
C GLN A 243 -15.43 -6.01 -16.22
N ASP A 244 -15.92 -4.76 -16.15
CA ASP A 244 -15.27 -3.62 -16.80
C ASP A 244 -13.90 -3.32 -16.17
N LEU A 245 -13.78 -3.46 -14.84
CA LEU A 245 -12.50 -3.34 -14.13
C LEU A 245 -11.49 -4.41 -14.59
N LEU A 246 -11.93 -5.66 -14.67
CA LEU A 246 -11.13 -6.79 -15.16
C LEU A 246 -10.71 -6.61 -16.63
N GLY A 247 -11.56 -5.97 -17.44
CA GLY A 247 -11.27 -5.61 -18.83
C GLY A 247 -10.18 -4.54 -18.98
N ASN A 248 -10.09 -3.59 -18.04
CA ASN A 248 -9.08 -2.53 -18.04
C ASN A 248 -7.80 -2.97 -17.29
N ARG A 249 -7.01 -3.81 -17.98
CA ARG A 249 -5.72 -4.34 -17.48
C ARG A 249 -4.64 -3.28 -17.29
N ALA A 250 -4.80 -2.11 -17.89
CA ALA A 250 -3.81 -1.05 -17.81
C ALA A 250 -3.92 -0.29 -16.48
N GLU A 251 -5.14 0.01 -16.03
CA GLU A 251 -5.35 0.91 -14.90
C GLU A 251 -5.86 0.20 -13.65
N TYR A 252 -6.66 -0.85 -13.78
CA TYR A 252 -7.32 -1.49 -12.64
C TYR A 252 -6.90 -2.94 -12.43
N ALA A 253 -6.60 -3.68 -13.50
CA ALA A 253 -6.25 -5.10 -13.41
C ALA A 253 -4.91 -5.49 -14.05
N PRO A 254 -3.75 -4.82 -13.76
CA PRO A 254 -2.45 -5.37 -14.12
C PRO A 254 -2.26 -6.74 -13.44
N PRO A 255 -2.21 -7.87 -14.17
CA PRO A 255 -2.35 -9.20 -13.56
C PRO A 255 -1.28 -9.52 -12.52
N LYS A 256 -0.04 -9.06 -12.76
CA LYS A 256 1.10 -9.28 -11.85
C LYS A 256 0.97 -8.57 -10.51
N LEU A 257 0.15 -7.53 -10.42
CA LEU A 257 -0.03 -6.73 -9.21
C LEU A 257 -1.35 -7.04 -8.51
N THR A 258 -2.39 -7.33 -9.27
CA THR A 258 -3.76 -7.40 -8.75
C THR A 258 -4.29 -8.80 -8.58
N ILE A 259 -3.61 -9.82 -9.10
CA ILE A 259 -4.04 -11.22 -8.92
C ILE A 259 -3.16 -11.87 -7.85
N THR A 260 -3.79 -12.32 -6.77
CA THR A 260 -3.09 -13.05 -5.71
C THR A 260 -2.75 -14.47 -6.15
N ARG A 261 -1.83 -15.12 -5.42
CA ARG A 261 -1.52 -16.54 -5.60
C ARG A 261 -2.75 -17.44 -5.40
N ASP A 262 -3.67 -17.01 -4.53
CA ASP A 262 -4.93 -17.71 -4.24
C ASP A 262 -6.04 -17.39 -5.25
N GLN A 263 -5.70 -16.77 -6.39
CA GLN A 263 -6.65 -16.42 -7.46
C GLN A 263 -7.73 -15.41 -7.03
N HIS A 264 -7.38 -14.48 -6.15
CA HIS A 264 -8.25 -13.35 -5.82
C HIS A 264 -7.86 -12.14 -6.67
N PHE A 265 -8.85 -11.39 -7.15
CA PHE A 265 -8.66 -10.05 -7.70
C PHE A 265 -8.59 -9.03 -6.57
N GLN A 266 -7.55 -8.21 -6.54
CA GLN A 266 -7.37 -7.12 -5.59
C GLN A 266 -7.88 -5.81 -6.18
N LEU A 267 -8.88 -5.23 -5.52
CA LEU A 267 -9.39 -3.90 -5.81
C LEU A 267 -8.91 -2.93 -4.74
N HIS A 268 -8.37 -1.80 -5.17
CA HIS A 268 -7.86 -0.77 -4.28
C HIS A 268 -8.82 0.41 -4.27
N VAL A 269 -9.18 0.89 -3.08
CA VAL A 269 -10.05 2.04 -2.88
C VAL A 269 -9.46 2.93 -1.79
N VAL A 270 -9.85 4.20 -1.72
CA VAL A 270 -9.35 5.15 -0.72
C VAL A 270 -10.49 5.93 -0.10
N ILE A 271 -10.44 6.15 1.21
CA ILE A 271 -11.34 7.08 1.90
C ILE A 271 -10.96 8.51 1.50
N ARG A 272 -11.94 9.34 1.12
CA ARG A 272 -11.67 10.66 0.52
C ARG A 272 -11.35 11.74 1.55
N GLN A 273 -11.97 11.67 2.72
CA GLN A 273 -11.94 12.76 3.69
C GLN A 273 -10.99 12.45 4.83
N TYR A 274 -10.00 13.33 4.99
CA TYR A 274 -9.10 13.38 6.14
C TYR A 274 -9.69 14.33 7.21
N PRO A 275 -9.56 14.03 8.52
CA PRO A 275 -8.91 12.86 9.12
C PRO A 275 -9.82 11.62 9.23
N LEU A 276 -9.21 10.44 9.29
CA LEU A 276 -9.91 9.19 9.61
C LEU A 276 -10.06 9.08 11.13
N LYS A 277 -11.30 9.09 11.63
CA LYS A 277 -11.60 9.02 13.06
C LYS A 277 -12.18 7.66 13.45
N ALA A 278 -11.58 6.99 14.43
CA ALA A 278 -12.07 5.73 14.99
C ALA A 278 -11.69 5.58 16.46
N ASN A 279 -12.47 4.78 17.20
CA ASN A 279 -12.13 4.37 18.57
C ASN A 279 -11.41 3.02 18.51
N VAL A 280 -10.09 3.01 18.71
CA VAL A 280 -9.27 1.80 18.59
C VAL A 280 -8.12 1.85 19.61
N SER A 281 -7.53 0.71 19.94
CA SER A 281 -6.21 0.66 20.58
C SER A 281 -5.15 0.60 19.49
N LEU A 282 -4.18 1.53 19.50
CA LEU A 282 -3.09 1.53 18.52
C LEU A 282 -2.23 0.26 18.58
N SER A 283 -2.09 -0.34 19.76
CA SER A 283 -1.38 -1.61 19.93
C SER A 283 -2.11 -2.78 19.25
N GLU A 284 -3.44 -2.87 19.42
CA GLU A 284 -4.23 -3.94 18.81
C GLU A 284 -4.24 -3.89 17.27
N VAL A 285 -4.06 -2.69 16.71
CA VAL A 285 -4.00 -2.47 15.25
C VAL A 285 -2.57 -2.31 14.70
N TYR A 286 -1.55 -2.60 15.51
CA TYR A 286 -0.13 -2.55 15.14
C TYR A 286 0.36 -1.17 14.67
N LEU A 287 -0.23 -0.09 15.19
CA LEU A 287 0.10 1.30 14.88
C LEU A 287 0.77 2.07 16.03
N GLY A 288 1.00 1.43 17.18
CA GLY A 288 1.67 2.05 18.32
C GLY A 288 1.70 1.16 19.56
N THR A 289 2.10 1.74 20.69
CA THR A 289 2.20 1.09 22.00
C THR A 289 0.95 1.27 22.87
N ASP A 290 0.04 2.17 22.47
CA ASP A 290 -1.16 2.49 23.24
C ASP A 290 -2.18 1.34 23.26
N HIS A 291 -2.37 0.77 24.45
CA HIS A 291 -3.32 -0.33 24.71
C HIS A 291 -4.75 0.15 25.02
N VAL A 292 -4.97 1.46 25.18
CA VAL A 292 -6.27 2.01 25.54
C VAL A 292 -7.10 2.25 24.29
N VAL A 293 -8.34 1.78 24.29
CA VAL A 293 -9.31 2.10 23.23
C VAL A 293 -9.80 3.53 23.43
N ARG A 294 -9.37 4.44 22.55
CA ARG A 294 -9.77 5.86 22.57
C ARG A 294 -9.94 6.41 21.15
N PRO A 295 -10.59 7.57 20.97
CA PRO A 295 -10.68 8.19 19.65
C PRO A 295 -9.31 8.60 19.13
N HIS A 296 -8.96 8.13 17.93
CA HIS A 296 -7.76 8.53 17.19
C HIS A 296 -8.13 9.21 15.88
N GLN A 297 -7.38 10.28 15.54
CA GLN A 297 -7.46 10.97 14.24
C GLN A 297 -6.15 10.85 13.43
N CYS A 298 -5.10 10.31 14.07
CA CYS A 298 -3.75 10.15 13.51
C CYS A 298 -3.59 8.90 12.64
N LEU A 299 -4.58 8.00 12.55
CA LEU A 299 -4.46 6.67 11.93
C LEU A 299 -3.84 6.69 10.53
N SER A 300 -4.27 7.62 9.67
CA SER A 300 -3.66 7.80 8.34
C SER A 300 -2.18 8.12 8.41
N LYS A 301 -1.78 9.05 9.29
CA LYS A 301 -0.38 9.46 9.48
C LYS A 301 0.45 8.27 9.94
N CYS A 302 -0.03 7.51 10.93
CA CYS A 302 0.64 6.30 11.42
C CYS A 302 0.88 5.28 10.30
N ILE A 303 -0.17 4.94 9.55
CA ILE A 303 -0.09 3.96 8.46
C ILE A 303 0.88 4.42 7.38
N TYR A 304 0.76 5.65 6.89
CA TYR A 304 1.66 6.14 5.83
C TYR A 304 3.09 6.38 6.32
N LYS A 305 3.31 6.56 7.62
CA LYS A 305 4.66 6.65 8.20
C LYS A 305 5.33 5.27 8.28
N ILE A 306 4.60 4.26 8.77
CA ILE A 306 5.09 2.86 8.81
C ILE A 306 5.33 2.34 7.40
N PHE A 307 4.40 2.62 6.48
CA PHE A 307 4.42 2.18 5.09
C PHE A 307 4.72 3.34 4.14
N SER A 308 5.77 4.11 4.42
CA SER A 308 6.18 5.23 3.57
C SER A 308 6.62 4.75 2.19
N HIS A 309 7.46 3.72 2.13
CA HIS A 309 7.88 3.09 0.88
C HIS A 309 7.73 1.58 0.98
N ASP A 310 7.49 0.92 -0.14
CA ASP A 310 7.36 -0.54 -0.14
C ASP A 310 8.67 -1.24 0.22
N THR A 311 9.82 -0.63 -0.06
CA THR A 311 11.13 -1.19 0.32
C THR A 311 11.54 -0.90 1.75
N ASP A 312 10.98 0.15 2.35
CA ASP A 312 11.49 0.73 3.60
C ASP A 312 10.49 0.58 4.75
N ALA A 313 9.41 -0.19 4.55
CA ALA A 313 8.41 -0.39 5.60
C ALA A 313 9.07 -1.10 6.78
N ASN A 314 9.26 -0.35 7.86
CA ASN A 314 9.88 -0.83 9.07
C ASN A 314 8.76 -1.09 10.08
N LEU A 315 8.36 -2.36 10.22
CA LEU A 315 7.38 -2.78 11.24
C LEU A 315 7.94 -2.70 12.68
N ASN A 316 9.05 -1.99 12.90
CA ASN A 316 9.54 -1.75 14.25
C ASN A 316 8.61 -0.75 14.95
N VAL A 317 7.53 -1.27 15.54
CA VAL A 317 6.48 -0.52 16.26
C VAL A 317 7.08 0.37 17.36
N HIS A 318 8.23 0.00 17.91
CA HIS A 318 8.94 0.78 18.94
C HIS A 318 9.69 2.01 18.39
N ALA A 319 9.80 2.16 17.07
CA ALA A 319 10.55 3.26 16.44
C ALA A 319 9.67 4.40 15.91
N LEU A 320 8.34 4.29 16.04
CA LEU A 320 7.48 5.46 15.91
C LEU A 320 7.69 6.30 17.15
N ASP A 321 8.41 7.40 17.03
CA ASP A 321 8.60 8.39 18.10
C ASP A 321 7.24 8.70 18.74
N GLU A 322 7.07 8.33 20.01
CA GLU A 322 5.85 8.63 20.78
C GLU A 322 5.60 10.16 20.80
N GLU A 323 6.67 10.96 20.75
CA GLU A 323 6.62 12.43 20.68
C GLU A 323 5.84 12.97 19.46
N LEU A 324 5.82 12.27 18.33
CA LEU A 324 5.07 12.71 17.14
C LEU A 324 3.56 12.41 17.21
N MET A 325 3.14 11.53 18.13
CA MET A 325 1.75 11.07 18.21
C MET A 325 0.98 11.67 19.40
N GLU A 326 1.68 12.10 20.44
CA GLU A 326 1.09 12.64 21.66
C GLU A 326 0.47 14.03 21.43
N ASP A 327 1.15 14.93 20.70
CA ASP A 327 0.70 16.32 20.51
C ASP A 327 -0.65 16.47 19.77
N GLU A 328 -1.04 15.49 18.94
CA GLU A 328 -2.27 15.62 18.12
C GLU A 328 -3.49 14.86 18.68
N CYS A 329 -3.28 13.97 19.66
CA CYS A 329 -4.37 13.18 20.24
C CYS A 329 -4.95 13.81 21.52
N GLU A 330 -4.29 14.81 22.12
CA GLU A 330 -4.68 15.37 23.42
C GLU A 330 -5.63 16.58 23.36
N GLU A 331 -5.90 17.18 22.19
CA GLU A 331 -6.69 18.43 22.08
C GLU A 331 -8.22 18.30 22.34
N GLY A 332 -8.68 17.19 22.94
CA GLY A 332 -10.12 16.90 23.09
C GLY A 332 -10.64 16.70 24.51
N SER A 333 -9.78 16.57 25.54
CA SER A 333 -10.28 16.43 26.92
C SER A 333 -10.50 17.80 27.54
N ASP A 334 -11.46 18.54 27.00
CA ASP A 334 -11.96 19.75 27.63
C ASP A 334 -12.67 19.34 28.93
N ASN A 335 -11.96 19.51 30.05
CA ASN A 335 -12.51 19.50 31.40
C ASN A 335 -13.37 20.74 31.60
N THR A 336 -14.43 20.91 30.80
CA THR A 336 -15.50 21.89 31.04
C THR A 336 -16.67 21.16 31.72
N GLN A 337 -16.47 20.82 32.99
CA GLN A 337 -17.58 20.85 33.93
C GLN A 337 -17.96 22.32 34.15
N ASP A 338 -19.26 22.60 34.06
CA ASP A 338 -19.95 23.83 34.45
C ASP A 338 -19.84 25.05 33.52
N GLU A 339 -20.69 25.09 32.49
CA GLU A 339 -21.56 26.27 32.29
C GLU A 339 -22.86 25.89 31.56
N GLN A 340 -23.96 25.94 32.30
CA GLN A 340 -25.32 25.85 31.78
C GLN A 340 -25.58 27.06 30.87
N VAL A 341 -25.44 26.90 29.55
CA VAL A 341 -26.01 27.88 28.61
C VAL A 341 -27.47 27.53 28.37
N LEU A 342 -28.29 28.34 29.03
CA LEU A 342 -29.73 28.46 28.94
C LEU A 342 -30.22 28.51 27.48
N ILE A 343 -31.24 27.70 27.22
CA ILE A 343 -32.04 27.67 25.99
C ILE A 343 -32.67 29.04 25.71
N ILE A 344 -32.51 29.56 24.50
CA ILE A 344 -33.52 30.40 23.86
C ILE A 344 -33.84 29.80 22.48
N MET A 345 -34.85 28.93 22.46
CA MET A 345 -35.64 28.68 21.27
C MET A 345 -36.44 29.95 20.97
N MET A 346 -36.01 30.76 20.00
CA MET A 346 -36.93 31.70 19.37
C MET A 346 -37.72 30.96 18.29
N VAL A 347 -38.93 30.57 18.70
CA VAL A 347 -40.07 30.39 17.82
C VAL A 347 -40.30 31.71 17.08
N TRP A 348 -40.23 31.71 15.75
CA TRP A 348 -40.79 32.79 14.94
C TRP A 348 -42.03 32.25 14.20
N PRO A 349 -43.23 32.83 14.40
CA PRO A 349 -44.41 32.42 13.67
C PRO A 349 -44.40 33.03 12.25
N PHE A 350 -45.12 32.35 11.37
CA PHE A 350 -45.59 32.84 10.08
C PHE A 350 -46.33 34.18 10.23
N ASP A 351 -46.15 35.06 9.24
CA ASP A 351 -47.24 35.59 8.41
C ASP A 351 -46.79 35.60 6.94
#